data_AF-A0A847UUW6-F1
#
_entry.id   AF-A0A847UUW6-F1
#
_cell.length_a   1.000
_cell.length_b   1.000
_cell.length_c   1.000
_cell.angle_alpha   90.00
_cell.angle_beta   90.00
_cell.angle_gamma   90.00
#
_symmetry.space_group_name_H-M   'P 1'
#
loop_
_entity.id
_entity.type
_entity.pdbx_description
1 polymer ?
#
loop_
_entity_poly.entity_id
_entity_poly.type
_entity_poly.pdbx_seq_one_letter_code
_entity_poly.pdbx_strand_id
1 'polypeptide(L)'
;MTPNPGLTLAFTVFRPETLPFAARAMRGHDLILLEEPKTPGFEDMLRGELPVEEYLLLTDFEFPQYAAGQCRTLQALHARGAAVLQVHPWMDELVGIHEFFSAGNGPDDIPRNGKAWAVYARERDWSAKLLAFYRAAGKKDFDAILAVVNDFARADAGRIMDMDQVRAAAIARLLPGRTSVYVECGAIHHDMIGLLLKIPGRGKVRTVHLMEEVCRERHGRRRLIPPGDMLTFRHLLGAPRDPALENLLAARAVVYNRLMEKEETFESASPCPHLDAEALVLGLIGGLDTEQCRNLFERIRHTSVHDSLKLVLGKRN
;
A
#
# COMPACT_ATOMS: atom_id res chain seq x y z
N MET A 1 29.50 -10.71 -10.13
CA MET A 1 28.51 -10.41 -9.07
C MET A 1 28.64 -8.94 -8.73
N THR A 2 27.62 -8.13 -9.03
CA THR A 2 27.54 -6.77 -8.48
C THR A 2 27.46 -6.90 -6.94
N PRO A 3 28.22 -6.10 -6.17
CA PRO A 3 28.16 -6.15 -4.72
C PRO A 3 26.72 -5.89 -4.28
N ASN A 4 26.20 -6.74 -3.38
CA ASN A 4 24.86 -6.60 -2.84
C ASN A 4 24.79 -5.22 -2.16
N PRO A 5 23.87 -4.32 -2.54
CA PRO A 5 23.74 -3.06 -1.84
C PRO A 5 23.41 -3.37 -0.38
N GLY A 6 24.07 -2.68 0.54
CA GLY A 6 23.85 -2.97 1.96
C GLY A 6 22.43 -2.68 2.44
N LEU A 7 21.61 -1.99 1.64
CA LEU A 7 20.21 -1.70 1.88
C LEU A 7 19.41 -1.69 0.56
N THR A 8 18.41 -2.56 0.46
CA THR A 8 17.42 -2.63 -0.62
C THR A 8 16.07 -2.20 -0.08
N LEU A 9 15.43 -1.20 -0.71
CA LEU A 9 14.04 -0.82 -0.48
C LEU A 9 13.20 -1.37 -1.63
N ALA A 10 12.24 -2.23 -1.32
CA ALA A 10 11.40 -2.87 -2.31
C ALA A 10 9.94 -2.42 -2.19
N PHE A 11 9.44 -1.82 -3.27
CA PHE A 11 8.05 -1.41 -3.40
C PHE A 11 7.18 -2.62 -3.78
N THR A 12 6.36 -3.05 -2.84
CA THR A 12 5.44 -4.17 -2.98
C THR A 12 4.02 -3.71 -3.33
N VAL A 13 3.33 -4.59 -4.04
CA VAL A 13 1.88 -4.56 -4.23
C VAL A 13 1.42 -5.93 -3.71
N PHE A 14 0.51 -5.93 -2.75
CA PHE A 14 0.10 -7.13 -2.01
C PHE A 14 -0.88 -7.95 -2.86
N ARG A 15 -0.34 -8.68 -3.85
CA ARG A 15 -1.08 -9.53 -4.80
C ARG A 15 -0.33 -10.84 -5.01
N PRO A 16 -1.01 -11.99 -5.17
CA PRO A 16 -0.34 -13.28 -5.33
C PRO A 16 0.73 -13.32 -6.43
N GLU A 17 0.50 -12.65 -7.56
CA GLU A 17 1.45 -12.56 -8.68
C GLU A 17 2.77 -11.86 -8.36
N THR A 18 2.85 -11.08 -7.28
CA THR A 18 4.07 -10.36 -6.90
C THR A 18 5.04 -11.23 -6.08
N LEU A 19 4.55 -12.34 -5.50
CA LEU A 19 5.32 -13.20 -4.59
C LEU A 19 6.63 -13.74 -5.20
N PRO A 20 6.69 -14.23 -6.45
CA PRO A 20 7.95 -14.69 -7.03
C PRO A 20 9.00 -13.58 -7.13
N PHE A 21 8.55 -12.35 -7.36
CA PHE A 21 9.41 -11.17 -7.47
C PHE A 21 9.90 -10.72 -6.09
N ALA A 22 9.03 -10.75 -5.07
CA ALA A 22 9.38 -10.49 -3.68
C ALA A 22 10.44 -11.50 -3.19
N ALA A 23 10.18 -12.80 -3.38
CA ALA A 23 11.10 -13.88 -2.99
C ALA A 23 12.48 -13.73 -3.65
N ARG A 24 12.52 -13.33 -4.92
CA ARG A 24 13.77 -13.07 -5.65
C ARG A 24 14.49 -11.82 -5.13
N ALA A 25 13.76 -10.76 -4.80
CA ALA A 25 14.33 -9.52 -4.29
C ALA A 25 14.86 -9.65 -2.86
N MET A 26 14.22 -10.46 -2.01
CA MET A 26 14.65 -10.75 -0.64
C MET A 26 15.89 -11.65 -0.59
N ARG A 27 16.08 -12.53 -1.58
CA ARG A 27 17.16 -13.53 -1.60
C ARG A 27 18.55 -12.90 -1.44
N GLY A 28 19.36 -13.46 -0.54
CA GLY A 28 20.73 -13.02 -0.29
C GLY A 28 20.85 -11.82 0.67
N HIS A 29 19.76 -11.40 1.30
CA HIS A 29 19.79 -10.47 2.43
C HIS A 29 19.85 -11.23 3.75
N ASP A 30 20.65 -10.71 4.68
CA ASP A 30 20.84 -11.31 6.01
C ASP A 30 19.70 -10.88 6.96
N LEU A 31 19.05 -9.77 6.65
CA LEU A 31 17.95 -9.19 7.39
C LEU A 31 16.84 -8.74 6.43
N ILE A 32 15.61 -9.14 6.72
CA ILE A 32 14.39 -8.78 6.00
C ILE A 32 13.48 -8.06 6.99
N LEU A 33 13.11 -6.81 6.66
CA LEU A 33 12.24 -5.96 7.47
C LEU A 33 10.90 -5.81 6.75
N LEU A 34 9.85 -6.39 7.33
CA LEU A 34 8.49 -6.38 6.77
C LEU A 34 7.74 -5.11 7.14
N GLU A 35 6.76 -4.76 6.31
CA GLU A 35 5.82 -3.66 6.60
C GLU A 35 4.56 -4.19 7.29
N GLU A 36 4.74 -4.78 8.46
CA GLU A 36 3.66 -5.39 9.23
C GLU A 36 3.83 -5.08 10.72
N PRO A 37 2.73 -4.95 11.48
CA PRO A 37 2.80 -4.92 12.93
C PRO A 37 3.30 -6.27 13.45
N LYS A 38 3.75 -6.28 14.70
CA LYS A 38 4.08 -7.52 15.39
C LYS A 38 2.82 -8.35 15.61
N THR A 39 2.89 -9.62 15.24
CA THR A 39 1.81 -10.58 15.45
C THR A 39 2.26 -11.72 16.37
N PRO A 40 1.41 -12.14 17.33
CA PRO A 40 1.68 -13.34 18.12
C PRO A 40 1.94 -14.57 17.23
N GLY A 41 2.90 -15.41 17.61
CA GLY A 41 3.22 -16.64 16.88
C GLY A 41 4.04 -16.45 15.59
N PHE A 42 4.43 -15.22 15.22
CA PHE A 42 5.22 -14.98 14.01
C PHE A 42 6.55 -15.74 14.00
N GLU A 43 7.29 -15.75 15.11
CA GLU A 43 8.57 -16.47 15.17
C GLU A 43 8.39 -17.99 15.13
N ASP A 44 7.36 -18.52 15.79
CA ASP A 44 7.02 -19.95 15.76
C ASP A 44 6.63 -20.37 14.34
N MET A 45 5.89 -19.50 13.63
CA MET A 45 5.57 -19.68 12.22
C MET A 45 6.84 -19.69 11.38
N LEU A 46 7.77 -18.74 11.56
CA LEU A 46 9.04 -18.72 10.81
C LEU A 46 9.90 -19.97 11.04
N ARG A 47 9.84 -20.56 12.24
CA ARG A 47 10.53 -21.81 12.57
C ARG A 47 9.80 -23.08 12.08
N GLY A 48 8.55 -22.94 11.63
CA GLY A 48 7.70 -24.07 11.24
C GLY A 48 7.12 -24.83 12.43
N GLU A 49 7.16 -24.24 13.62
CA GLU A 49 6.57 -24.79 14.86
C GLU A 49 5.07 -24.48 14.94
N LEU A 50 4.63 -23.38 14.32
CA LEU A 50 3.22 -23.04 14.10
C LEU A 50 2.88 -23.17 12.60
N PRO A 51 1.90 -23.99 12.20
CA PRO A 51 1.46 -24.09 10.81
C PRO A 51 1.03 -22.71 10.27
N VAL A 52 1.34 -22.44 8.99
CA VAL A 52 0.96 -21.16 8.36
C VAL A 52 -0.54 -20.93 8.43
N GLU A 53 -1.32 -21.97 8.18
CA GLU A 53 -2.78 -21.91 8.21
C GLU A 53 -3.31 -21.57 9.61
N GLU A 54 -2.66 -22.03 10.68
CA GLU A 54 -3.03 -21.71 12.06
C GLU A 54 -2.60 -20.28 12.44
N TYR A 55 -1.39 -19.88 12.07
CA TYR A 55 -0.91 -18.51 12.25
C TYR A 55 -1.84 -17.49 11.58
N LEU A 56 -2.31 -17.76 10.36
CA LEU A 56 -3.23 -16.87 9.64
C LEU A 56 -4.61 -16.76 10.29
N LEU A 57 -5.00 -17.67 11.19
CA LEU A 57 -6.25 -17.54 11.96
C LEU A 57 -6.10 -16.60 13.16
N LEU A 58 -4.87 -16.26 13.56
CA LEU A 58 -4.60 -15.37 14.70
C LEU A 58 -4.75 -13.89 14.35
N THR A 59 -4.88 -13.55 13.06
CA THR A 59 -4.93 -12.16 12.58
C THR A 59 -5.78 -12.09 11.32
N ASP A 60 -6.63 -11.07 11.22
CA ASP A 60 -7.45 -10.84 10.02
C ASP A 60 -6.59 -10.23 8.91
N PHE A 61 -6.18 -11.06 7.95
CA PHE A 61 -5.47 -10.62 6.74
C PHE A 61 -6.46 -10.30 5.61
N GLU A 62 -6.32 -9.12 5.00
CA GLU A 62 -7.18 -8.69 3.86
C GLU A 62 -7.01 -9.59 2.62
N PHE A 63 -5.81 -10.16 2.43
CA PHE A 63 -5.43 -10.97 1.27
C PHE A 63 -4.86 -12.32 1.73
N PRO A 64 -5.71 -13.31 2.08
CA PRO A 64 -5.29 -14.56 2.70
C PRO A 64 -4.40 -15.43 1.80
N GLN A 65 -4.64 -15.47 0.48
CA GLN A 65 -3.80 -16.27 -0.42
C GLN A 65 -2.40 -15.68 -0.56
N TYR A 66 -2.31 -14.36 -0.69
CA TYR A 66 -1.06 -13.63 -0.67
C TYR A 66 -0.32 -13.86 0.65
N ALA A 67 -0.99 -13.67 1.79
CA ALA A 67 -0.41 -13.83 3.12
C ALA A 67 0.14 -15.24 3.34
N ALA A 68 -0.59 -16.28 2.93
CA ALA A 68 -0.12 -17.66 2.99
C ALA A 68 1.14 -17.89 2.13
N GLY A 69 1.15 -17.36 0.91
CA GLY A 69 2.30 -17.46 0.02
C GLY A 69 3.53 -16.68 0.52
N GLN A 70 3.30 -15.52 1.13
CA GLN A 70 4.35 -14.72 1.76
C GLN A 70 4.93 -15.45 2.98
N CYS A 71 4.10 -15.97 3.88
CA CYS A 71 4.55 -16.75 5.05
C CYS A 71 5.45 -17.92 4.65
N ARG A 72 5.05 -18.71 3.64
CA ARG A 72 5.87 -19.83 3.12
C ARG A 72 7.20 -19.35 2.52
N THR A 73 7.18 -18.20 1.84
CA THR A 73 8.39 -17.57 1.32
C THR A 73 9.33 -17.15 2.44
N LEU A 74 8.80 -16.54 3.50
CA LEU A 74 9.56 -16.08 4.66
C LEU A 74 10.13 -17.25 5.47
N GLN A 75 9.36 -18.33 5.69
CA GLN A 75 9.86 -19.59 6.27
C GLN A 75 11.06 -20.13 5.48
N ALA A 76 10.97 -20.18 4.15
CA ALA A 76 12.05 -20.68 3.31
C ALA A 76 13.30 -19.78 3.34
N LEU A 77 13.14 -18.47 3.52
CA LEU A 77 14.25 -17.53 3.68
C LEU A 77 14.87 -17.62 5.08
N HIS A 78 14.04 -17.74 6.11
CA HIS A 78 14.45 -17.92 7.50
C HIS A 78 15.23 -19.23 7.71
N ALA A 79 14.75 -20.34 7.14
CA ALA A 79 15.44 -21.63 7.16
C ALA A 79 16.82 -21.60 6.45
N ARG A 80 17.07 -20.59 5.60
CA ARG A 80 18.38 -20.34 4.96
C ARG A 80 19.26 -19.36 5.73
N GLY A 81 18.84 -18.94 6.92
CA GLY A 81 19.61 -18.11 7.84
C GLY A 81 19.30 -16.61 7.78
N ALA A 82 18.30 -16.17 7.00
CA ALA A 82 17.89 -14.77 7.02
C ALA A 82 17.11 -14.46 8.31
N ALA A 83 17.49 -13.38 9.01
CA ALA A 83 16.64 -12.84 10.06
C ALA A 83 15.44 -12.11 9.43
N VAL A 84 14.23 -12.39 9.89
CA VAL A 84 13.01 -11.76 9.40
C VAL A 84 12.32 -11.06 10.58
N LEU A 85 12.08 -9.75 10.45
CA LEU A 85 11.47 -8.94 11.51
C LEU A 85 10.28 -8.15 10.96
N GLN A 86 9.20 -8.11 11.74
CA GLN A 86 8.09 -7.18 11.55
C GLN A 86 8.46 -5.81 12.12
N VAL A 87 8.45 -4.78 11.28
CA VAL A 87 8.86 -3.43 11.66
C VAL A 87 7.84 -2.42 11.16
N HIS A 88 6.75 -2.26 11.91
CA HIS A 88 5.75 -1.23 11.66
C HIS A 88 5.27 -0.56 12.97
N PRO A 89 6.09 0.27 13.63
CA PRO A 89 5.80 0.78 14.97
C PRO A 89 4.50 1.60 15.08
N TRP A 90 4.09 2.26 13.99
CA TRP A 90 2.79 2.95 13.94
C TRP A 90 1.62 1.97 14.08
N MET A 91 1.67 0.82 13.40
CA MET A 91 0.65 -0.21 13.47
C MET A 91 0.74 -0.97 14.80
N ASP A 92 1.94 -1.18 15.34
CA ASP A 92 2.11 -1.71 16.70
C ASP A 92 1.36 -0.84 17.74
N GLU A 93 1.52 0.49 17.64
CA GLU A 93 0.82 1.43 18.53
C GLU A 93 -0.70 1.40 18.29
N LEU A 94 -1.13 1.30 17.03
CA LEU A 94 -2.56 1.21 16.68
C LEU A 94 -3.21 -0.06 17.24
N VAL A 95 -2.54 -1.22 17.15
CA VAL A 95 -2.97 -2.47 17.79
C VAL A 95 -3.10 -2.27 19.30
N GLY A 96 -2.10 -1.66 19.95
CA GLY A 96 -2.16 -1.34 21.38
C GLY A 96 -3.33 -0.42 21.76
N ILE A 97 -3.68 0.56 20.91
CA ILE A 97 -4.87 1.40 21.11
C ILE A 97 -6.16 0.59 21.00
N HIS A 98 -6.25 -0.35 20.06
CA HIS A 98 -7.42 -1.23 19.93
C HIS A 98 -7.59 -2.18 21.12
N GLU A 99 -6.49 -2.73 21.64
CA GLU A 99 -6.49 -3.54 22.86
C GLU A 99 -6.91 -2.68 24.08
N PHE A 100 -6.38 -1.46 24.18
CA PHE A 100 -6.73 -0.51 25.23
C PHE A 100 -8.24 -0.21 25.25
N PHE A 101 -8.86 0.01 24.09
CA PHE A 101 -10.31 0.19 23.99
C PHE A 101 -11.10 -1.10 24.25
N SER A 102 -10.60 -2.25 23.81
CA SER A 102 -11.23 -3.56 24.09
C SER A 102 -11.25 -3.88 25.59
N ALA A 103 -10.32 -3.33 26.36
CA ALA A 103 -10.28 -3.42 27.82
C ALA A 103 -11.28 -2.47 28.54
N GLY A 104 -12.09 -1.71 27.79
CA GLY A 104 -13.14 -0.83 28.33
C GLY A 104 -12.72 0.63 28.52
N ASN A 105 -11.50 1.01 28.14
CA ASN A 105 -11.06 2.41 28.18
C ASN A 105 -11.59 3.19 26.97
N GLY A 106 -11.60 4.52 27.07
CA GLY A 106 -12.04 5.43 26.02
C GLY A 106 -10.95 6.37 25.52
N PRO A 107 -11.25 7.17 24.47
CA PRO A 107 -10.32 8.16 23.93
C PRO A 107 -9.79 9.19 24.94
N ASP A 108 -10.60 9.56 25.93
CA ASP A 108 -10.23 10.55 26.95
C ASP A 108 -9.20 10.00 27.95
N ASP A 109 -9.04 8.67 28.01
CA ASP A 109 -8.07 7.99 28.86
C ASP A 109 -6.67 7.91 28.23
N ILE A 110 -6.51 8.30 26.95
CA ILE A 110 -5.22 8.32 26.26
C ILE A 110 -4.42 9.58 26.64
N PRO A 111 -3.20 9.46 27.18
CA PRO A 111 -2.38 10.62 27.54
C PRO A 111 -2.04 11.51 26.32
N ARG A 112 -2.48 12.77 26.34
CA ARG A 112 -2.41 13.69 25.18
C ARG A 112 -1.01 14.07 24.70
N ASN A 113 0.03 13.80 25.47
CA ASN A 113 1.43 14.08 25.14
C ASN A 113 2.22 12.82 24.75
N GLY A 114 1.55 11.67 24.61
CA GLY A 114 2.18 10.39 24.28
C GLY A 114 2.15 10.04 22.79
N LYS A 115 2.91 8.99 22.43
CA LYS A 115 2.90 8.40 21.08
C LYS A 115 1.52 7.86 20.70
N ALA A 116 0.87 7.15 21.62
CA ALA A 116 -0.51 6.67 21.48
C ALA A 116 -1.47 7.78 21.04
N TRP A 117 -1.39 8.96 21.67
CA TRP A 117 -2.26 10.08 21.30
C TRP A 117 -1.96 10.62 19.90
N ALA A 118 -0.69 10.73 19.52
CA ALA A 118 -0.32 11.17 18.17
C ALA A 118 -0.87 10.24 17.09
N VAL A 119 -0.74 8.92 17.30
CA VAL A 119 -1.30 7.90 16.40
C VAL A 119 -2.82 7.97 16.39
N TYR A 120 -3.46 7.94 17.57
CA TYR A 120 -4.92 8.01 17.69
C TYR A 120 -5.51 9.27 17.02
N ALA A 121 -4.94 10.44 17.28
CA ALA A 121 -5.44 11.70 16.74
C ALA A 121 -5.35 11.74 15.20
N ARG A 122 -4.25 11.23 14.64
CA ARG A 122 -4.07 11.13 13.19
C ARG A 122 -5.04 10.13 12.57
N GLU A 123 -5.14 8.93 13.15
CA GLU A 123 -6.02 7.86 12.67
C GLU A 123 -7.49 8.28 12.74
N ARG A 124 -7.90 8.98 13.79
CA ARG A 124 -9.26 9.51 13.94
C ARG A 124 -9.59 10.52 12.85
N ASP A 125 -8.70 11.48 12.58
CA ASP A 125 -8.89 12.49 11.54
C ASP A 125 -8.93 11.86 10.13
N TRP A 126 -8.00 10.93 9.86
CA TRP A 126 -7.97 10.18 8.61
C TRP A 126 -9.24 9.34 8.41
N SER A 127 -9.65 8.58 9.43
CA SER A 127 -10.87 7.75 9.39
C SER A 127 -12.12 8.58 9.16
N ALA A 128 -12.22 9.77 9.78
CA ALA A 128 -13.35 10.67 9.56
C ALA A 128 -13.45 11.11 8.09
N LYS A 129 -12.32 11.40 7.44
CA LYS A 129 -12.26 11.78 6.02
C LYS A 129 -12.54 10.59 5.09
N LEU A 130 -12.06 9.41 5.43
CA LEU A 130 -12.39 8.17 4.72
C LEU A 130 -13.91 7.90 4.76
N LEU A 131 -14.53 8.04 5.93
CA LEU A 131 -15.98 7.89 6.08
C LEU A 131 -16.75 8.96 5.30
N ALA A 132 -16.25 10.21 5.28
CA ALA A 132 -16.84 11.27 4.45
C ALA A 132 -16.78 10.89 2.96
N PHE A 133 -15.66 10.32 2.49
CA PHE A 133 -15.49 9.85 1.12
C PHE A 133 -16.53 8.78 0.75
N TYR A 134 -16.68 7.74 1.58
CA TYR A 134 -17.68 6.70 1.34
C TYR A 134 -19.12 7.25 1.34
N ARG A 135 -19.43 8.19 2.23
CA ARG A 135 -20.74 8.85 2.26
C ARG A 135 -21.00 9.74 1.04
N ALA A 136 -19.96 10.35 0.49
CA ALA A 136 -20.07 11.20 -0.71
C ALA A 136 -20.28 10.37 -1.98
N ALA A 137 -19.61 9.22 -2.11
CA ALA A 137 -19.68 8.35 -3.29
C ALA A 137 -21.10 7.87 -3.64
N GLY A 138 -22.02 7.84 -2.66
CA GLY A 138 -23.44 7.52 -2.87
C GLY A 138 -24.31 8.67 -3.39
N LYS A 139 -23.81 9.92 -3.37
CA LYS A 139 -24.58 11.13 -3.71
C LYS A 139 -24.53 11.45 -5.21
N LYS A 140 -25.39 12.38 -5.66
CA LYS A 140 -25.43 12.85 -7.07
C LYS A 140 -24.47 14.00 -7.35
N ASP A 141 -24.00 14.69 -6.31
CA ASP A 141 -23.13 15.85 -6.45
C ASP A 141 -21.68 15.42 -6.67
N PHE A 142 -21.24 15.43 -7.93
CA PHE A 142 -19.90 15.02 -8.31
C PHE A 142 -18.83 16.00 -7.82
N ASP A 143 -19.10 17.31 -7.79
CA ASP A 143 -18.14 18.30 -7.31
C ASP A 143 -17.90 18.15 -5.80
N ALA A 144 -18.96 17.85 -5.04
CA ALA A 144 -18.81 17.48 -3.63
C ALA A 144 -17.99 16.19 -3.44
N ILE A 145 -18.15 15.19 -4.33
CA ILE A 145 -17.30 13.99 -4.31
C ILE A 145 -15.84 14.37 -4.53
N LEU A 146 -15.53 15.19 -5.53
CA LEU A 146 -14.15 15.62 -5.82
C LEU A 146 -13.52 16.36 -4.64
N ALA A 147 -14.27 17.25 -3.99
CA ALA A 147 -13.79 17.97 -2.81
C ALA A 147 -13.39 17.00 -1.69
N VAL A 148 -14.24 16.01 -1.41
CA VAL A 148 -13.98 15.03 -0.35
C VAL A 148 -12.82 14.09 -0.71
N VAL A 149 -12.67 13.68 -1.97
CA VAL A 149 -11.52 12.89 -2.43
C VAL A 149 -10.21 13.67 -2.23
N ASN A 150 -10.19 14.96 -2.54
CA ASN A 150 -9.03 15.81 -2.31
C ASN A 150 -8.72 16.03 -0.83
N ASP A 151 -9.74 16.19 0.02
CA ASP A 151 -9.55 16.26 1.47
C ASP A 151 -8.99 14.95 2.03
N PHE A 152 -9.50 13.81 1.56
CA PHE A 152 -9.02 12.50 1.94
C PHE A 152 -7.55 12.29 1.51
N ALA A 153 -7.21 12.53 0.25
CA ALA A 153 -5.83 12.35 -0.25
C ALA A 153 -4.80 13.20 0.51
N ARG A 154 -5.17 14.41 0.96
CA ARG A 154 -4.32 15.24 1.82
C ARG A 154 -4.11 14.64 3.21
N ALA A 155 -5.16 14.11 3.82
CA ALA A 155 -5.05 13.47 5.12
C ALA A 155 -4.29 12.14 5.05
N ASP A 156 -4.51 11.38 3.98
CA ASP A 156 -3.80 10.15 3.68
C ASP A 156 -2.30 10.39 3.53
N ALA A 157 -1.91 11.40 2.74
CA ALA A 157 -0.51 11.82 2.64
C ALA A 157 0.08 12.20 4.01
N GLY A 158 -0.63 12.97 4.83
CA GLY A 158 -0.17 13.35 6.17
C GLY A 158 0.01 12.15 7.10
N ARG A 159 -0.90 11.15 7.03
CA ARG A 159 -0.79 9.90 7.79
C ARG A 159 0.42 9.08 7.33
N ILE A 160 0.61 8.93 6.03
CA ILE A 160 1.75 8.21 5.43
C ILE A 160 3.07 8.85 5.85
N MET A 161 3.17 10.18 5.84
CA MET A 161 4.38 10.89 6.29
C MET A 161 4.74 10.55 7.75
N ASP A 162 3.75 10.55 8.64
CA ASP A 162 3.99 10.23 10.05
C ASP A 162 4.39 8.76 10.24
N MET A 163 3.74 7.85 9.52
CA MET A 163 4.09 6.42 9.49
C MET A 163 5.54 6.19 9.01
N ASP A 164 5.89 6.78 7.87
CA ASP A 164 7.19 6.64 7.23
C ASP A 164 8.32 7.15 8.12
N GLN A 165 8.13 8.30 8.77
CA GLN A 165 9.12 8.86 9.69
C GLN A 165 9.39 7.94 10.89
N VAL A 166 8.33 7.44 11.53
CA VAL A 166 8.47 6.54 12.68
C VAL A 166 9.08 5.21 12.26
N ARG A 167 8.69 4.67 11.11
CA ARG A 167 9.21 3.41 10.58
C ARG A 167 10.67 3.54 10.16
N ALA A 168 11.06 4.59 9.46
CA ALA A 168 12.46 4.87 9.10
C ALA A 168 13.35 5.00 10.33
N ALA A 169 12.88 5.65 11.40
CA ALA A 169 13.61 5.76 12.65
C ALA A 169 13.79 4.40 13.35
N ALA A 170 12.79 3.52 13.30
CA ALA A 170 12.91 2.15 13.82
C ALA A 170 13.89 1.31 12.99
N ILE A 171 13.80 1.39 11.66
CA ILE A 171 14.74 0.72 10.75
C ILE A 171 16.17 1.17 11.05
N ALA A 172 16.43 2.47 11.18
CA ALA A 172 17.76 3.01 11.44
C ALA A 172 18.44 2.41 12.67
N ARG A 173 17.67 2.03 13.71
CA ARG A 173 18.19 1.38 14.93
C ARG A 173 18.59 -0.09 14.72
N LEU A 174 18.01 -0.76 13.72
CA LEU A 174 18.27 -2.16 13.39
C LEU A 174 19.45 -2.34 12.41
N LEU A 175 19.88 -1.25 11.79
CA LEU A 175 20.93 -1.26 10.78
C LEU A 175 22.37 -1.46 11.30
N PRO A 176 22.80 -1.00 12.49
CA PRO A 176 24.18 -1.17 12.93
C PRO A 176 24.64 -2.64 12.88
N GLY A 177 25.83 -2.90 12.30
CA GLY A 177 26.40 -4.24 12.15
C GLY A 177 25.77 -5.11 11.04
N ARG A 178 24.79 -4.61 10.28
CA ARG A 178 24.14 -5.38 9.19
C ARG A 178 24.72 -5.06 7.82
N THR A 179 25.18 -6.10 7.12
CA THR A 179 25.83 -6.02 5.81
C THR A 179 24.85 -6.00 4.64
N SER A 180 23.72 -6.71 4.73
CA SER A 180 22.73 -6.82 3.65
C SER A 180 21.31 -6.81 4.23
N VAL A 181 20.54 -5.76 3.93
CA VAL A 181 19.20 -5.55 4.49
C VAL A 181 18.18 -5.32 3.38
N TYR A 182 17.06 -6.05 3.43
CA TYR A 182 15.88 -5.82 2.62
C TYR A 182 14.80 -5.12 3.46
N VAL A 183 14.19 -4.08 2.92
CA VAL A 183 13.05 -3.37 3.51
C VAL A 183 11.88 -3.48 2.56
N GLU A 184 10.83 -4.16 3.02
CA GLU A 184 9.54 -4.18 2.34
C GLU A 184 8.81 -2.86 2.55
N CYS A 185 8.13 -2.37 1.53
CA CYS A 185 7.47 -1.08 1.57
C CYS A 185 6.34 -1.07 0.54
N GLY A 186 5.13 -0.67 0.91
CA GLY A 186 4.01 -0.51 0.01
C GLY A 186 4.31 0.59 -0.99
N ALA A 187 3.74 0.49 -2.18
CA ALA A 187 4.03 1.42 -3.29
C ALA A 187 3.76 2.90 -2.94
N ILE A 188 2.86 3.18 -1.99
CA ILE A 188 2.46 4.53 -1.56
C ILE A 188 3.50 5.22 -0.65
N HIS A 189 4.36 4.46 0.02
CA HIS A 189 5.36 4.95 0.98
C HIS A 189 6.63 5.47 0.27
N HIS A 190 6.46 6.29 -0.77
CA HIS A 190 7.56 6.69 -1.65
C HIS A 190 8.59 7.60 -0.97
N ASP A 191 8.20 8.33 0.09
CA ASP A 191 9.09 9.20 0.88
C ASP A 191 10.15 8.37 1.65
N MET A 192 9.91 7.09 1.89
CA MET A 192 10.88 6.17 2.49
C MET A 192 12.23 6.16 1.77
N ILE A 193 12.29 6.42 0.46
CA ILE A 193 13.57 6.56 -0.27
C ILE A 193 14.40 7.66 0.36
N GLY A 194 13.81 8.84 0.53
CA GLY A 194 14.49 10.02 1.09
C GLY A 194 14.88 9.83 2.54
N LEU A 195 14.01 9.20 3.34
CA LEU A 195 14.27 8.92 4.75
C LEU A 195 15.41 7.92 4.94
N LEU A 196 15.43 6.83 4.17
CA LEU A 196 16.50 5.83 4.26
C LEU A 196 17.85 6.34 3.74
N LEU A 197 17.85 7.21 2.72
CA LEU A 197 19.07 7.87 2.23
C LEU A 197 19.71 8.80 3.26
N LYS A 198 18.91 9.37 4.17
CA LYS A 198 19.38 10.26 5.24
C LYS A 198 20.00 9.51 6.43
N ILE A 199 19.90 8.18 6.48
CA ILE A 199 20.47 7.40 7.59
C ILE A 199 22.00 7.46 7.51
N PRO A 200 22.70 7.98 8.55
CA PRO A 200 24.14 8.11 8.53
C PRO A 200 24.85 6.76 8.34
N GLY A 201 25.90 6.76 7.53
CA GLY A 201 26.76 5.58 7.31
C GLY A 201 26.20 4.52 6.35
N ARG A 202 25.01 4.71 5.77
CA ARG A 202 24.42 3.72 4.82
C ARG A 202 24.73 3.96 3.35
N GLY A 203 25.08 5.18 2.96
CA GLY A 203 25.51 5.50 1.60
C GLY A 203 24.38 5.42 0.58
N LYS A 204 24.16 4.23 -0.03
CA LYS A 204 23.23 4.02 -1.16
C LYS A 204 22.07 3.10 -0.78
N VAL A 205 20.85 3.50 -1.18
CA VAL A 205 19.65 2.67 -1.14
C VAL A 205 19.36 2.16 -2.54
N ARG A 206 19.32 0.84 -2.74
CA ARG A 206 18.81 0.27 -3.99
C ARG A 206 17.29 0.21 -3.93
N THR A 207 16.63 0.88 -4.87
CA THR A 207 15.17 0.78 -5.01
C THR A 207 14.81 -0.34 -5.99
N VAL A 208 13.89 -1.21 -5.60
CA VAL A 208 13.30 -2.24 -6.45
C VAL A 208 11.80 -2.00 -6.50
N HIS A 209 11.21 -1.92 -7.69
CA HIS A 209 9.75 -2.05 -7.82
C HIS A 209 9.48 -3.50 -8.20
N LEU A 210 8.69 -4.19 -7.38
CA LEU A 210 8.31 -5.55 -7.72
C LEU A 210 7.58 -5.55 -9.07
N MET A 211 7.83 -6.58 -9.88
CA MET A 211 7.29 -6.70 -11.25
C MET A 211 7.70 -5.60 -12.25
N GLU A 212 8.72 -4.76 -11.97
CA GLU A 212 9.18 -3.73 -12.93
C GLU A 212 9.49 -4.33 -14.31
N GLU A 213 10.09 -5.52 -14.36
CA GLU A 213 10.41 -6.21 -15.62
C GLU A 213 9.15 -6.54 -16.43
N VAL A 214 8.12 -7.09 -15.78
CA VAL A 214 6.85 -7.47 -16.41
C VAL A 214 6.09 -6.22 -16.87
N CYS A 215 6.04 -5.19 -16.02
CA CYS A 215 5.37 -3.94 -16.34
C CYS A 215 6.03 -3.24 -17.54
N ARG A 216 7.35 -3.30 -17.66
CA ARG A 216 8.08 -2.72 -18.81
C ARG A 216 7.82 -3.49 -20.08
N GLU A 217 7.89 -4.82 -20.03
CA GLU A 217 7.70 -5.69 -21.18
C GLU A 217 6.28 -5.59 -21.73
N ARG A 218 5.26 -5.63 -20.86
CA ARG A 218 3.84 -5.67 -21.28
C ARG A 218 3.27 -4.28 -21.55
N HIS A 219 3.64 -3.29 -20.76
CA HIS A 219 2.96 -1.97 -20.71
C HIS A 219 3.89 -0.78 -20.98
N GLY A 220 5.18 -1.02 -21.24
CA GLY A 220 6.16 0.03 -21.55
C GLY A 220 6.47 0.98 -20.38
N ARG A 221 6.09 0.63 -19.15
CA ARG A 221 6.21 1.49 -17.96
C ARG A 221 6.95 0.77 -16.83
N ARG A 222 7.61 1.53 -15.95
CA ARG A 222 8.31 0.97 -14.77
C ARG A 222 7.36 0.38 -13.73
N ARG A 223 6.24 1.08 -13.55
CA ARG A 223 5.14 0.74 -12.66
C ARG A 223 3.89 1.42 -13.18
N LEU A 224 2.74 0.87 -12.79
CA LEU A 224 1.45 1.53 -12.92
C LEU A 224 1.21 2.34 -11.64
N ILE A 225 0.58 3.50 -11.78
CA ILE A 225 0.26 4.37 -10.63
C ILE A 225 -1.19 4.81 -10.81
N PRO A 226 -2.10 4.39 -9.91
CA PRO A 226 -3.46 4.88 -9.87
C PRO A 226 -3.54 6.40 -9.77
N PRO A 227 -4.55 7.04 -10.36
CA PRO A 227 -4.75 8.49 -10.22
C PRO A 227 -4.96 8.93 -8.77
N GLY A 228 -5.52 8.06 -7.91
CA GLY A 228 -5.62 8.30 -6.47
C GLY A 228 -4.24 8.40 -5.81
N ASP A 229 -3.38 7.43 -6.07
CA ASP A 229 -1.99 7.43 -5.60
C ASP A 229 -1.20 8.62 -6.16
N MET A 230 -1.40 8.98 -7.43
CA MET A 230 -0.82 10.20 -8.00
C MET A 230 -1.24 11.45 -7.24
N LEU A 231 -2.52 11.55 -6.84
CA LEU A 231 -3.03 12.66 -6.04
C LEU A 231 -2.38 12.69 -4.66
N THR A 232 -2.33 11.54 -3.96
CA THR A 232 -1.65 11.42 -2.67
C THR A 232 -0.16 11.75 -2.77
N PHE A 233 0.54 11.28 -3.81
CA PHE A 233 1.96 11.59 -4.05
C PHE A 233 2.23 13.08 -4.23
N ARG A 234 1.31 13.83 -4.85
CA ARG A 234 1.47 15.29 -4.96
C ARG A 234 1.53 15.94 -3.59
N HIS A 235 0.69 15.51 -2.66
CA HIS A 235 0.71 16.01 -1.29
C HIS A 235 1.92 15.51 -0.51
N LEU A 236 2.25 14.22 -0.63
CA LEU A 236 3.39 13.58 0.04
C LEU A 236 4.72 14.23 -0.34
N LEU A 237 4.90 14.55 -1.63
CA LEU A 237 6.15 15.08 -2.17
C LEU A 237 6.18 16.62 -2.23
N GLY A 238 5.22 17.30 -1.59
CA GLY A 238 5.19 18.76 -1.48
C GLY A 238 5.02 19.49 -2.81
N ALA A 239 4.32 18.88 -3.79
CA ALA A 239 4.05 19.54 -5.06
C ALA A 239 3.20 20.82 -4.85
N PRO A 240 3.42 21.87 -5.65
CA PRO A 240 2.60 23.08 -5.58
C PRO A 240 1.12 22.79 -5.80
N ARG A 241 0.24 23.56 -5.12
CA ARG A 241 -1.21 23.44 -5.26
C ARG A 241 -1.62 23.70 -6.71
N ASP A 242 -2.36 22.76 -7.29
CA ASP A 242 -2.93 22.87 -8.63
C ASP A 242 -4.34 22.29 -8.60
N PRO A 243 -5.36 23.12 -8.29
CA PRO A 243 -6.73 22.65 -8.13
C PRO A 243 -7.30 21.97 -9.38
N ALA A 244 -6.88 22.40 -10.58
CA ALA A 244 -7.36 21.82 -11.83
C ALA A 244 -6.85 20.39 -12.01
N LEU A 245 -5.55 20.18 -11.84
CA LEU A 245 -4.96 18.85 -11.90
C LEU A 245 -5.42 17.94 -10.75
N GLU A 246 -5.51 18.48 -9.54
CA GLU A 246 -6.00 17.75 -8.37
C GLU A 246 -7.44 17.25 -8.57
N ASN A 247 -8.34 18.12 -9.08
CA ASN A 247 -9.71 17.72 -9.42
C ASN A 247 -9.76 16.70 -10.57
N LEU A 248 -8.88 16.80 -11.56
CA LEU A 248 -8.78 15.81 -12.63
C LEU A 248 -8.34 14.44 -12.10
N LEU A 249 -7.31 14.40 -11.25
CA LEU A 249 -6.85 13.16 -10.62
C LEU A 249 -7.92 12.56 -9.70
N ALA A 250 -8.60 13.39 -8.90
CA ALA A 250 -9.72 12.96 -8.07
C ALA A 250 -10.86 12.36 -8.92
N ALA A 251 -11.24 13.01 -10.02
CA ALA A 251 -12.30 12.53 -10.92
C ALA A 251 -11.92 11.19 -11.56
N ARG A 252 -10.67 11.05 -12.01
CA ARG A 252 -10.15 9.79 -12.53
C ARG A 252 -10.06 8.71 -11.45
N ALA A 253 -9.72 9.05 -10.22
CA ALA A 253 -9.69 8.11 -9.09
C ALA A 253 -11.06 7.54 -8.75
N VAL A 254 -12.11 8.38 -8.79
CA VAL A 254 -13.49 7.92 -8.56
C VAL A 254 -13.93 6.92 -9.63
N VAL A 255 -13.61 7.18 -10.90
CA VAL A 255 -13.92 6.25 -12.00
C VAL A 255 -13.05 4.99 -11.90
N TYR A 256 -11.74 5.14 -11.64
CA TYR A 256 -10.80 4.04 -11.45
C TYR A 256 -11.30 3.06 -10.39
N ASN A 257 -11.65 3.54 -9.20
CA ASN A 257 -12.14 2.73 -8.09
C ASN A 257 -13.45 2.00 -8.40
N ARG A 258 -14.21 2.44 -9.41
CA ARG A 258 -15.41 1.76 -9.88
C ARG A 258 -15.16 0.70 -10.95
N LEU A 259 -14.04 0.80 -11.67
CA LEU A 259 -13.68 -0.13 -12.73
C LEU A 259 -12.67 -1.20 -12.30
N MET A 260 -12.03 -1.04 -11.15
CA MET A 260 -11.07 -2.00 -10.63
C MET A 260 -11.74 -3.21 -9.98
N GLU A 261 -11.19 -4.38 -10.25
CA GLU A 261 -11.51 -5.62 -9.55
C GLU A 261 -11.04 -5.54 -8.09
N LYS A 262 -11.86 -6.07 -7.19
CA LYS A 262 -11.66 -6.02 -5.74
C LYS A 262 -11.32 -7.39 -5.16
N GLU A 263 -11.69 -8.46 -5.85
CA GLU A 263 -11.38 -9.81 -5.41
C GLU A 263 -9.87 -10.08 -5.48
N GLU A 264 -9.34 -10.79 -4.48
CA GLU A 264 -7.92 -11.19 -4.44
C GLU A 264 -7.54 -12.08 -5.63
N THR A 265 -8.48 -12.90 -6.11
CA THR A 265 -8.31 -13.76 -7.27
C THR A 265 -9.57 -13.76 -8.12
N PHE A 266 -9.40 -13.75 -9.43
CA PHE A 266 -10.49 -13.81 -10.41
C PHE A 266 -10.04 -14.56 -11.66
N GLU A 267 -11.00 -15.07 -12.43
CA GLU A 267 -10.71 -15.79 -13.67
C GLU A 267 -10.03 -14.87 -14.69
N SER A 268 -8.84 -15.28 -15.13
CA SER A 268 -8.07 -14.55 -16.13
C SER A 268 -7.14 -15.49 -16.88
N ALA A 269 -6.96 -15.25 -18.17
CA ALA A 269 -5.95 -15.95 -18.97
C ALA A 269 -4.54 -15.35 -18.78
N SER A 270 -4.43 -14.19 -18.11
CA SER A 270 -3.14 -13.55 -17.86
C SER A 270 -2.43 -14.18 -16.65
N PRO A 271 -1.11 -14.40 -16.72
CA PRO A 271 -0.31 -14.78 -15.55
C PRO A 271 -0.14 -13.63 -14.54
N CYS A 272 -0.50 -12.41 -14.89
CA CYS A 272 -0.45 -11.22 -14.03
C CYS A 272 -1.81 -10.50 -14.10
N PRO A 273 -2.88 -11.14 -13.59
CA PRO A 273 -4.25 -10.69 -13.80
C PRO A 273 -4.50 -9.30 -13.23
N HIS A 274 -3.98 -8.97 -12.05
CA HIS A 274 -4.18 -7.66 -11.43
C HIS A 274 -3.42 -6.57 -12.18
N LEU A 275 -2.16 -6.81 -12.54
CA LEU A 275 -1.36 -5.86 -13.32
C LEU A 275 -2.00 -5.51 -14.66
N ASP A 276 -2.50 -6.50 -15.39
CA ASP A 276 -3.12 -6.28 -16.70
C ASP A 276 -4.50 -5.61 -16.58
N ALA A 277 -5.28 -5.96 -15.56
CA ALA A 277 -6.54 -5.28 -15.26
C ALA A 277 -6.32 -3.80 -14.93
N GLU A 278 -5.34 -3.48 -14.08
CA GLU A 278 -4.96 -2.10 -13.76
C GLU A 278 -4.50 -1.34 -15.01
N ALA A 279 -3.66 -1.95 -15.86
CA ALA A 279 -3.21 -1.34 -17.11
C ALA A 279 -4.36 -1.00 -18.05
N LEU A 280 -5.34 -1.92 -18.18
CA LEU A 280 -6.54 -1.71 -18.97
C LEU A 280 -7.32 -0.51 -18.44
N VAL A 281 -7.63 -0.48 -17.14
CA VAL A 281 -8.41 0.61 -16.52
C VAL A 281 -7.68 1.95 -16.65
N LEU A 282 -6.37 1.99 -16.41
CA LEU A 282 -5.56 3.19 -16.60
C LEU A 282 -5.56 3.68 -18.06
N GLY A 283 -5.52 2.77 -19.03
CA GLY A 283 -5.64 3.08 -20.45
C GLY A 283 -7.03 3.59 -20.86
N LEU A 284 -8.08 3.17 -20.15
CA LEU A 284 -9.46 3.65 -20.35
C LEU A 284 -9.63 5.08 -19.82
N ILE A 285 -9.12 5.36 -18.61
CA ILE A 285 -9.37 6.65 -17.94
C ILE A 285 -8.32 7.72 -18.23
N GLY A 286 -7.12 7.35 -18.71
CA GLY A 286 -5.99 8.26 -18.84
C GLY A 286 -6.22 9.43 -19.80
N GLY A 287 -7.13 9.27 -20.76
CA GLY A 287 -7.54 10.31 -21.70
C GLY A 287 -8.76 11.14 -21.26
N LEU A 288 -9.43 10.77 -20.16
CA LEU A 288 -10.67 11.42 -19.76
C LEU A 288 -10.41 12.75 -19.07
N ASP A 289 -11.14 13.79 -19.44
CA ASP A 289 -11.25 15.02 -18.65
C ASP A 289 -12.25 14.88 -17.49
N THR A 290 -12.36 15.90 -16.64
CA THR A 290 -13.23 15.89 -15.46
C THR A 290 -14.71 15.68 -15.82
N GLU A 291 -15.18 16.26 -16.93
CA GLU A 291 -16.59 16.19 -17.33
C GLU A 291 -16.90 14.83 -17.97
N GLN A 292 -15.96 14.27 -18.72
CA GLN A 292 -16.03 12.89 -19.20
C GLN A 292 -16.03 11.89 -18.04
N CYS A 293 -15.24 12.13 -17.00
CA CYS A 293 -15.29 11.35 -15.76
C CYS A 293 -16.65 11.45 -15.06
N ARG A 294 -17.24 12.66 -14.97
CA ARG A 294 -18.59 12.86 -14.41
C ARG A 294 -19.63 12.03 -15.16
N ASN A 295 -19.70 12.23 -16.47
CA ASN A 295 -20.64 11.52 -17.36
C ASN A 295 -20.47 10.00 -17.31
N LEU A 296 -19.23 9.52 -17.23
CA LEU A 296 -18.97 8.10 -17.09
C LEU A 296 -19.39 7.57 -15.71
N PHE A 297 -19.01 8.26 -14.63
CA PHE A 297 -19.35 7.87 -13.27
C PHE A 297 -20.86 7.75 -13.07
N GLU A 298 -21.65 8.70 -13.58
CA GLU A 298 -23.11 8.65 -13.50
C GLU A 298 -23.71 7.36 -14.08
N ARG A 299 -23.10 6.83 -15.14
CA ARG A 299 -23.55 5.62 -15.83
C ARG A 299 -23.14 4.33 -15.12
N ILE A 300 -21.99 4.34 -14.43
CA ILE A 300 -21.40 3.11 -13.84
C ILE A 300 -21.54 3.01 -12.32
N ARG A 301 -21.95 4.08 -11.63
CA ARG A 301 -21.97 4.15 -10.16
C ARG A 301 -22.87 3.12 -9.47
N HIS A 302 -23.81 2.51 -10.20
CA HIS A 302 -24.78 1.53 -9.68
C HIS A 302 -24.64 0.15 -10.33
N THR A 303 -23.62 -0.05 -11.16
CA THR A 303 -23.38 -1.32 -11.88
C THR A 303 -22.24 -2.11 -11.22
N SER A 304 -22.20 -3.42 -11.49
CA SER A 304 -21.08 -4.27 -11.11
C SER A 304 -19.80 -3.83 -11.85
N VAL A 305 -18.62 -4.23 -11.37
CA VAL A 305 -17.35 -3.95 -12.07
C VAL A 305 -17.38 -4.52 -13.49
N HIS A 306 -17.84 -5.77 -13.64
CA HIS A 306 -17.98 -6.44 -14.94
C HIS A 306 -18.88 -5.68 -15.91
N ASP A 307 -20.06 -5.27 -15.47
CA ASP A 307 -21.00 -4.52 -16.32
C ASP A 307 -20.47 -3.13 -16.66
N SER A 308 -19.78 -2.50 -15.71
CA SER A 308 -19.12 -1.21 -15.93
C SER A 308 -18.04 -1.32 -17.01
N LEU A 309 -17.20 -2.35 -16.95
CA LEU A 309 -16.17 -2.62 -17.95
C LEU A 309 -16.77 -2.91 -19.33
N LYS A 310 -17.84 -3.71 -19.41
CA LYS A 310 -18.57 -3.94 -20.68
C LYS A 310 -19.13 -2.65 -21.27
N LEU A 311 -19.71 -1.77 -20.44
CA LEU A 311 -20.27 -0.49 -20.88
C LEU A 311 -19.20 0.49 -21.39
N VAL A 312 -17.98 0.42 -20.85
CA VAL A 312 -16.85 1.25 -21.28
C VAL A 312 -16.20 0.69 -22.54
N LEU A 313 -15.99 -0.62 -22.61
CA LEU A 313 -15.37 -1.29 -23.75
C LEU A 313 -16.29 -1.38 -24.98
N GLY A 314 -17.58 -1.62 -24.78
CA GLY A 314 -18.57 -1.72 -25.86
C GLY A 314 -18.84 -0.40 -26.60
N LYS A 315 -18.32 0.73 -26.12
CA LYS A 315 -18.38 2.04 -26.79
C LYS A 315 -17.17 2.35 -27.68
N ARG A 316 -16.19 1.45 -27.78
CA ARG A 316 -14.97 1.62 -28.60
C ARG A 316 -15.07 1.02 -30.01
N ASN A 317 -16.27 0.66 -30.48
CA ASN A 317 -16.52 0.27 -31.87
C ASN A 317 -17.13 1.41 -32.67
#